data_AF-A0A7S4U6M3-F1
#
_entry.id   AF-A0A7S4U6M3-F1
#
_cell.length_a   1.000
_cell.length_b   1.000
_cell.length_c   1.000
_cell.angle_alpha   90.00
_cell.angle_beta   90.00
_cell.angle_gamma   90.00
#
_symmetry.space_group_name_H-M   'P 1'
#
loop_
_entity.id
_entity.type
_entity.pdbx_description
1 polymer ?
#
loop_
_entity_poly.entity_id
_entity_poly.type
_entity_poly.pdbx_seq_one_letter_code
_entity_poly.pdbx_strand_id
1 'polypeptide(L)'
;KDWGVRLVKQLGKQVVELTGDSAADLGAVEHADVIVTTPEKWDGVTRGWQTRKYVQSVGLVVIDEIHLLGEDRGPVLEVIVSRMRYISAQTSSPIRFVGMSTAIANAQDVADWLGAKEDGIFN
;
A
#
# COMPACT_ATOMS: atom_id res chain seq x y z
N LYS A 1 13.42 -10.59 -3.44
CA LYS A 1 14.56 -10.97 -4.33
C LYS A 1 14.32 -10.65 -5.82
N ASP A 2 13.15 -10.96 -6.40
CA ASP A 2 12.86 -10.70 -7.83
C ASP A 2 12.80 -9.20 -8.18
N TRP A 3 12.13 -8.38 -7.36
CA TRP A 3 12.00 -6.93 -7.60
C TRP A 3 13.33 -6.18 -7.51
N GLY A 4 14.31 -6.71 -6.76
CA GLY A 4 15.66 -6.18 -6.72
C GLY A 4 16.40 -6.30 -8.07
N VAL A 5 16.10 -7.34 -8.86
CA VAL A 5 16.72 -7.49 -10.18
C VAL A 5 15.96 -6.68 -11.22
N ARG A 6 14.62 -6.70 -11.17
CA ARG A 6 13.77 -6.06 -12.18
C ARG A 6 13.64 -4.55 -12.00
N LEU A 7 13.42 -4.05 -10.79
CA LEU A 7 13.20 -2.63 -10.54
C LEU A 7 14.50 -1.91 -10.18
N VAL A 8 15.29 -2.45 -9.24
CA VAL A 8 16.48 -1.72 -8.75
C VAL A 8 17.56 -1.62 -9.83
N LYS A 9 17.92 -2.73 -10.48
CA LYS A 9 18.99 -2.73 -11.49
C LYS A 9 18.60 -2.07 -12.82
N GLN A 10 17.34 -2.19 -13.25
CA GLN A 10 16.93 -1.70 -14.57
C GLN A 10 16.40 -0.26 -14.53
N LEU A 11 15.73 0.15 -13.44
CA LEU A 11 15.11 1.47 -13.33
C LEU A 11 15.87 2.43 -12.40
N GLY A 12 16.92 1.95 -11.73
CA GLY A 12 17.67 2.75 -10.75
C GLY A 12 16.86 3.13 -9.52
N LYS A 13 15.84 2.34 -9.19
CA LYS A 13 14.89 2.58 -8.09
C LYS A 13 15.29 1.85 -6.81
N GLN A 14 15.00 2.41 -5.65
CA GLN A 14 15.30 1.77 -4.36
C GLN A 14 14.08 1.02 -3.83
N VAL A 15 14.24 -0.29 -3.61
CA VAL A 15 13.21 -1.15 -3.01
C VAL A 15 13.65 -1.50 -1.60
N VAL A 16 12.80 -1.21 -0.61
CA VAL A 16 13.02 -1.54 0.80
C VAL A 16 11.93 -2.51 1.26
N GLU A 17 12.36 -3.57 1.95
CA GLU A 17 11.45 -4.53 2.58
C GLU A 17 11.32 -4.21 4.07
N LEU A 18 10.09 -3.93 4.50
CA LEU A 18 9.71 -3.62 5.87
C LEU A 18 8.86 -4.79 6.40
N THR A 19 9.51 -5.90 6.72
CA THR A 19 8.89 -7.13 7.26
C THR A 19 9.43 -7.45 8.66
N GLY A 20 8.79 -8.40 9.37
CA GLY A 20 8.95 -8.63 10.81
C GLY A 20 10.39 -8.78 11.33
N ASP A 21 11.31 -9.29 10.51
CA ASP A 21 12.72 -9.51 10.89
C ASP A 21 13.67 -8.39 10.43
N SER A 22 13.20 -7.48 9.59
CA SER A 22 13.98 -6.37 9.09
C SER A 22 13.73 -5.16 9.99
N ALA A 23 14.69 -4.86 10.87
CA ALA A 23 14.87 -3.49 11.34
C ALA A 23 15.29 -2.65 10.12
N ALA A 24 14.32 -2.32 9.25
CA ALA A 24 14.58 -1.46 8.12
C ALA A 24 15.15 -0.17 8.70
N ASP A 25 16.35 0.18 8.25
CA ASP A 25 16.95 1.46 8.57
C ASP A 25 15.93 2.53 8.20
N LEU A 26 15.48 3.30 9.19
CA LEU A 26 14.51 4.39 8.97
C LEU A 26 15.04 5.36 7.91
N GLY A 27 16.37 5.52 7.82
CA GLY A 27 17.01 6.29 6.76
C GLY A 27 16.85 5.67 5.38
N ALA A 28 16.87 4.34 5.25
CA ALA A 28 16.63 3.66 3.99
C ALA A 28 15.16 3.78 3.54
N VAL A 29 14.21 3.71 4.47
CA VAL A 29 12.77 3.88 4.16
C VAL A 29 12.46 5.29 3.66
N GLU A 30 13.14 6.31 4.18
CA GLU A 30 12.94 7.70 3.77
C GLU A 30 13.36 7.96 2.31
N HIS A 31 14.31 7.18 1.79
CA HIS A 31 14.81 7.29 0.41
C HIS A 31 14.27 6.20 -0.52
N ALA A 32 13.38 5.34 -0.05
CA ALA A 32 12.82 4.25 -0.83
C ALA A 32 11.84 4.76 -1.89
N ASP A 33 11.99 4.27 -3.13
CA ASP A 33 10.98 4.47 -4.18
C ASP A 33 9.82 3.45 -4.03
N VAL A 34 10.12 2.27 -3.50
CA VAL A 34 9.16 1.17 -3.32
C VAL A 34 9.35 0.56 -1.94
N ILE A 35 8.27 0.49 -1.17
CA ILE A 35 8.24 -0.16 0.14
C ILE A 35 7.38 -1.42 0.04
N VAL A 36 7.98 -2.57 0.31
CA VAL A 36 7.28 -3.86 0.42
C VAL A 36 7.09 -4.15 1.90
N THR A 37 5.86 -4.34 2.36
CA THR A 37 5.53 -4.45 3.79
C THR A 37 4.34 -5.37 4.01
N THR A 38 4.20 -5.91 5.22
CA THR A 38 2.94 -6.54 5.64
C THR A 38 1.91 -5.49 6.05
N PRO A 39 0.60 -5.81 6.02
CA PRO A 39 -0.44 -4.91 6.51
C PRO A 39 -0.20 -4.45 7.95
N GLU A 40 0.13 -5.37 8.86
CA GLU A 40 0.32 -5.06 10.28
C GLU A 40 1.46 -4.07 10.51
N LYS A 41 2.54 -4.22 9.75
CA LYS A 41 3.70 -3.34 9.84
C LYS A 41 3.38 -1.96 9.25
N TRP A 42 2.63 -1.91 8.16
CA TRP A 42 2.19 -0.64 7.56
C TRP A 42 1.16 0.09 8.43
N ASP A 43 0.26 -0.62 9.11
CA ASP A 43 -0.63 0.00 10.11
C ASP A 43 0.20 0.69 11.21
N GLY A 44 1.20 0.01 11.77
CA GLY A 44 2.09 0.60 12.78
C GLY A 44 2.86 1.84 12.29
N VAL A 45 3.30 1.83 11.03
CA VAL A 45 3.99 2.97 10.39
C VAL A 45 3.04 4.14 10.16
N THR A 46 1.84 3.88 9.65
CA THR A 46 0.92 4.94 9.25
C THR A 46 0.23 5.60 10.44
N ARG A 47 0.20 4.98 11.64
CA ARG A 47 -0.29 5.64 12.88
C ARG A 47 0.43 6.95 13.22
N GLY A 48 1.72 7.08 12.84
CA GLY A 48 2.55 8.27 13.06
C GLY A 48 2.78 9.11 11.82
N TRP A 49 1.86 9.08 10.85
CA TRP A 49 2.06 9.68 9.53
C TRP A 49 2.36 11.19 9.58
N GLN A 50 1.88 11.94 10.57
CA GLN A 50 2.11 13.39 10.68
C GLN A 50 3.58 13.75 10.84
N THR A 51 4.38 12.89 11.48
CA THR A 51 5.83 13.11 11.68
C THR A 51 6.69 12.37 10.65
N ARG A 52 6.09 11.51 9.82
CA ARG A 52 6.77 10.65 8.85
C ARG A 52 6.52 11.16 7.42
N LYS A 53 7.44 11.97 6.91
CA LYS A 53 7.35 12.56 5.56
C LYS A 53 7.17 11.51 4.46
N TYR A 54 7.88 10.38 4.56
CA TYR A 54 7.78 9.29 3.58
C TYR A 54 6.38 8.67 3.48
N VAL A 55 5.58 8.73 4.56
CA VAL A 55 4.18 8.28 4.52
C VAL A 55 3.31 9.30 3.80
N GLN A 56 3.55 10.59 4.02
CA GLN A 56 2.82 11.68 3.35
C GLN A 56 3.14 11.76 1.86
N SER A 57 4.32 11.32 1.44
CA SER A 57 4.76 11.30 0.05
C SER A 57 4.33 10.06 -0.74
N VAL A 58 3.63 9.10 -0.12
CA VAL A 58 3.12 7.93 -0.85
C VAL A 58 2.12 8.39 -1.91
N GLY A 59 2.38 8.06 -3.18
CA GLY A 59 1.47 8.35 -4.29
C GLY A 59 0.71 7.12 -4.82
N LEU A 60 1.13 5.91 -4.43
CA LEU A 60 0.56 4.65 -4.88
C LEU A 60 0.56 3.63 -3.75
N VAL A 61 -0.59 2.99 -3.52
CA VAL A 61 -0.75 1.84 -2.64
C VAL A 61 -1.22 0.66 -3.48
N VAL A 62 -0.44 -0.42 -3.48
CA VAL A 62 -0.79 -1.69 -4.11
C VAL A 62 -1.13 -2.69 -3.01
N ILE A 63 -2.33 -3.27 -3.08
CA ILE A 63 -2.81 -4.28 -2.14
C ILE A 63 -2.93 -5.58 -2.91
N ASP A 64 -2.03 -6.51 -2.62
CA ASP A 64 -2.12 -7.87 -3.17
C ASP A 64 -3.10 -8.72 -2.34
N GLU A 65 -3.69 -9.72 -2.97
CA GLU A 65 -4.67 -10.64 -2.35
C GLU A 65 -5.84 -9.93 -1.62
N ILE A 66 -6.42 -8.88 -2.22
CA ILE A 66 -7.49 -8.09 -1.59
C ILE A 66 -8.77 -8.89 -1.28
N HIS A 67 -8.97 -10.08 -1.87
CA HIS A 67 -10.05 -11.00 -1.47
C HIS A 67 -9.99 -11.40 0.01
N LEU A 68 -8.80 -11.32 0.63
CA LEU A 68 -8.62 -11.58 2.07
C LEU A 68 -9.24 -10.49 2.95
N LEU A 69 -9.82 -9.43 2.37
CA LEU A 69 -10.62 -8.44 3.09
C LEU A 69 -11.79 -9.10 3.84
N GLY A 70 -12.34 -10.20 3.32
CA GLY A 70 -13.40 -10.97 3.97
C GLY A 70 -12.95 -11.92 5.09
N GLU A 71 -11.65 -12.00 5.36
CA GLU A 71 -11.05 -12.93 6.31
C GLU A 71 -10.41 -12.19 7.52
N ASP A 72 -9.59 -12.87 8.31
CA ASP A 72 -9.01 -12.36 9.56
C ASP A 72 -8.18 -11.06 9.41
N ARG A 73 -7.67 -10.78 8.21
CA ARG A 73 -6.86 -9.57 7.92
C ARG A 73 -7.70 -8.37 7.44
N GLY A 74 -9.00 -8.56 7.19
CA GLY A 74 -9.92 -7.52 6.73
C GLY A 74 -9.88 -6.24 7.53
N PRO A 75 -9.99 -6.28 8.88
CA PRO A 75 -9.99 -5.08 9.71
C PRO A 75 -8.70 -4.25 9.59
N VAL A 76 -7.54 -4.89 9.42
CA VAL A 76 -6.26 -4.18 9.29
C VAL A 76 -6.17 -3.47 7.94
N LEU A 77 -6.57 -4.16 6.85
CA LEU A 77 -6.65 -3.56 5.53
C LEU A 77 -7.64 -2.40 5.49
N GLU A 78 -8.78 -2.54 6.16
CA GLU A 78 -9.80 -1.50 6.27
C GLU A 78 -9.24 -0.21 6.89
N VAL A 79 -8.54 -0.37 8.01
CA VAL A 79 -7.89 0.73 8.72
C VAL A 79 -6.82 1.40 7.85
N ILE A 80 -6.01 0.62 7.14
CA ILE A 80 -4.95 1.15 6.27
C ILE A 80 -5.54 1.98 5.14
N VAL A 81 -6.49 1.44 4.37
CA VAL A 81 -7.09 2.15 3.23
C VAL A 81 -7.80 3.41 3.69
N SER A 82 -8.57 3.33 4.76
CA SER A 82 -9.25 4.50 5.36
C SER A 82 -8.26 5.58 5.77
N ARG A 83 -7.16 5.20 6.43
CA ARG A 83 -6.13 6.15 6.85
C ARG A 83 -5.38 6.76 5.66
N MET A 84 -5.02 5.96 4.65
CA MET A 84 -4.32 6.46 3.46
C MET A 84 -5.21 7.42 2.66
N ARG A 85 -6.51 7.15 2.55
CA ARG A 85 -7.49 8.09 1.97
C ARG A 85 -7.56 9.40 2.75
N TYR A 86 -7.62 9.31 4.07
CA TYR A 86 -7.61 10.49 4.94
C TYR A 86 -6.33 11.31 4.74
N ILE A 87 -5.16 10.66 4.71
CA ILE A 87 -3.87 11.32 4.42
C ILE A 87 -3.91 12.01 3.07
N SER A 88 -4.39 11.33 2.03
CA SER A 88 -4.52 11.90 0.67
C SER A 88 -5.35 13.18 0.65
N ALA A 89 -6.47 13.19 1.39
CA ALA A 89 -7.33 14.37 1.52
C ALA A 89 -6.65 15.51 2.30
N GLN A 90 -5.78 15.20 3.28
CA GLN A 90 -5.08 16.21 4.09
C GLN A 90 -3.84 16.78 3.37
N THR A 91 -3.11 15.97 2.60
CA THR A 91 -1.84 16.38 1.98
C THR A 91 -2.00 17.01 0.60
N SER A 92 -3.24 17.09 0.06
CA SER A 92 -3.51 17.47 -1.33
C SER A 92 -2.70 16.67 -2.36
N SER A 93 -2.20 15.50 -1.96
CA SER A 93 -1.48 14.56 -2.81
C SER A 93 -2.38 13.35 -3.06
N PRO A 94 -2.93 13.19 -4.28
CA PRO A 94 -3.82 12.08 -4.57
C PRO A 94 -3.06 10.75 -4.50
N ILE A 95 -3.58 9.82 -3.70
CA ILE A 95 -3.03 8.47 -3.58
C ILE A 95 -3.82 7.54 -4.49
N ARG A 96 -3.14 6.89 -5.43
CA ARG A 96 -3.73 5.85 -6.27
C ARG A 96 -3.78 4.54 -5.51
N PHE A 97 -4.92 3.86 -5.53
CA PHE A 97 -5.05 2.49 -5.03
C PHE A 97 -5.09 1.51 -6.21
N VAL A 98 -4.40 0.38 -6.06
CA VAL A 98 -4.47 -0.76 -6.98
C VAL A 98 -4.70 -2.00 -6.12
N GLY A 99 -5.85 -2.64 -6.25
CA GLY A 99 -6.15 -3.92 -5.62
C GLY A 99 -5.94 -5.06 -6.60
N MET A 100 -5.25 -6.12 -6.18
CA MET A 100 -5.08 -7.35 -6.95
C MET A 100 -5.76 -8.49 -6.20
N SER A 101 -6.55 -9.30 -6.91
CA SER A 101 -7.33 -10.37 -6.32
C SER A 101 -7.42 -11.57 -7.26
N THR A 102 -7.73 -12.74 -6.70
CA THR A 102 -8.45 -13.77 -7.46
C THR A 102 -9.88 -13.31 -7.74
N ALA A 103 -10.57 -13.98 -8.67
CA ALA A 103 -11.97 -13.67 -8.97
C ALA A 103 -12.83 -13.70 -7.69
N ILE A 104 -13.60 -12.63 -7.47
CA ILE A 104 -14.50 -12.47 -6.31
C ILE A 104 -15.90 -12.12 -6.79
N ALA A 105 -16.92 -12.60 -6.05
CA ALA A 105 -18.31 -12.34 -6.40
C ALA A 105 -18.71 -10.87 -6.17
N ASN A 106 -18.09 -10.22 -5.18
CA ASN A 106 -18.37 -8.84 -4.75
C ASN A 106 -17.31 -7.84 -5.24
N ALA A 107 -16.78 -8.02 -6.46
CA ALA A 107 -15.74 -7.15 -7.01
C ALA A 107 -16.16 -5.68 -7.08
N GLN A 108 -17.45 -5.39 -7.33
CA GLN A 108 -17.96 -4.03 -7.35
C GLN A 108 -17.86 -3.35 -5.98
N ASP A 109 -18.24 -4.05 -4.91
CA ASP A 109 -18.17 -3.50 -3.55
C ASP A 109 -16.72 -3.16 -3.16
N VAL A 110 -15.78 -4.04 -3.51
CA VAL A 110 -14.34 -3.81 -3.27
C VAL A 110 -13.82 -2.64 -4.10
N ALA A 111 -14.25 -2.53 -5.37
CA ALA A 111 -13.88 -1.44 -6.25
C ALA A 111 -14.40 -0.09 -5.74
N ASP A 112 -15.67 -0.02 -5.34
CA ASP A 112 -16.29 1.19 -4.78
C ASP A 112 -15.59 1.59 -3.47
N TRP A 113 -15.30 0.60 -2.63
CA TRP A 113 -14.53 0.79 -1.40
C TRP A 113 -13.12 1.33 -1.67
N LEU A 114 -12.42 0.84 -2.69
CA LEU A 114 -11.13 1.38 -3.13
C LEU A 114 -11.25 2.69 -3.92
N GLY A 115 -12.44 3.03 -4.42
CA GLY A 115 -12.70 4.25 -5.20
C GLY A 115 -12.24 4.11 -6.65
N ALA A 116 -12.22 2.88 -7.15
CA ALA A 116 -12.05 2.60 -8.56
C ALA A 116 -13.31 3.03 -9.32
N LYS A 117 -13.09 3.58 -10.52
CA LYS A 117 -14.15 3.84 -11.48
C LYS A 117 -14.48 2.54 -12.23
N GLU A 118 -15.65 2.48 -12.87
CA GLU A 118 -16.10 1.30 -13.64
C GLU A 118 -15.08 0.84 -14.69
N ASP A 119 -14.37 1.78 -15.34
CA ASP A 119 -13.32 1.50 -16.33
C ASP A 119 -11.99 0.99 -15.73
N GLY A 120 -11.89 0.97 -14.40
CA GLY A 120 -10.76 0.45 -13.63
C GLY A 120 -11.03 -0.90 -12.96
N ILE A 121 -12.18 -1.53 -13.19
CA ILE A 121 -12.57 -2.82 -12.59
C ILE A 121 -12.36 -3.94 -13.63
N PHE A 122 -11.52 -4.90 -13.28
CA PHE A 122 -11.26 -6.10 -14.07
C PHE A 122 -11.43 -7.31 -13.16
N ASN A 123 -12.53 -8.05 -13.34
CA ASN A 123 -12.86 -9.25 -12.55
C ASN A 123 -13.24 -10.39 -13.49
#